data_AF-A0A241W5L9-F1
#
_entry.id   AF-A0A241W5L9-F1
#
_cell.length_a   1.000
_cell.length_b   1.000
_cell.length_c   1.000
_cell.angle_alpha   90.00
_cell.angle_beta   90.00
_cell.angle_gamma   90.00
#
_symmetry.space_group_name_H-M   'P 1'
#
loop_
_entity.id
_entity.type
_entity.pdbx_description
1 polymer ?
#
loop_
_entity_poly.entity_id
_entity_poly.type
_entity_poly.pdbx_seq_one_letter_code
_entity_poly.pdbx_strand_id
1 'polypeptide(L)'
;MATDIDVQYFSHLNGLTLGNNWGDLIRLLDTCLVNGLALPSVTSASIDAQGDITLNLYASHNCQLFQIVELTGFNAVSLGSETRQVNGKYRIKGVPAANQLILKGIARTDTNPTAVNLISIGAAKLASLGYEIIFRDAADVKRVYRAKNPTSAHPFIRVDETISDGANSYTSTYAKSAMVGLIENMIHIDDYSDTSKLQLPLDTADFTKNWKITGTGTAVVKGWAKWYWATAADAAVTSMIESNAPSSANRTFTITGDADAFYLLNARTSVGYYKFIAGAGLINSALTSAHPAWFLMANLKSTAASSLQNIGVDAATSPLTNNAAGSKFLTTSAIAVSQVSNHVFANPIQPSFKSGAETMFGGGGIGALEIPIYDDSSLLRGVLPFIAYSGKSHGAIAATTPLISEHSMYVYDALTPSGNGAGGGIYFYLGEME
;
A
#
# COMPACT_ATOMS: atom_id res chain seq x y z
N MET A 1 25.24 1.49 -12.91
CA MET A 1 23.91 2.06 -13.20
C MET A 1 22.90 0.96 -12.92
N ALA A 2 22.51 0.83 -11.65
CA ALA A 2 21.52 -0.06 -11.05
C ALA A 2 21.89 -0.06 -9.56
N THR A 3 21.08 0.49 -8.64
CA THR A 3 20.15 -0.33 -7.82
C THR A 3 19.00 0.44 -7.12
N ASP A 4 18.80 1.74 -7.37
CA ASP A 4 17.65 2.45 -6.80
C ASP A 4 16.35 1.92 -7.44
N ILE A 5 15.46 1.30 -6.65
CA ILE A 5 14.17 0.77 -7.11
C ILE A 5 13.09 1.82 -6.89
N ASP A 6 12.11 1.97 -7.78
CA ASP A 6 11.09 3.02 -7.70
C ASP A 6 10.06 2.88 -6.54
N VAL A 7 10.34 2.01 -5.56
CA VAL A 7 9.49 1.79 -4.39
C VAL A 7 9.44 3.04 -3.53
N GLN A 8 8.24 3.56 -3.36
CA GLN A 8 7.93 4.75 -2.59
C GLN A 8 7.07 4.37 -1.39
N TYR A 9 7.08 5.20 -0.34
CA TYR A 9 6.11 5.09 0.73
C TYR A 9 5.55 6.45 1.19
N PHE A 10 4.34 6.39 1.74
CA PHE A 10 3.65 7.48 2.41
C PHE A 10 3.24 7.01 3.80
N SER A 11 3.17 7.91 4.76
CA SER A 11 2.62 7.62 6.08
C SER A 11 1.73 8.74 6.58
N HIS A 12 0.94 8.44 7.61
CA HIS A 12 0.21 9.45 8.39
C HIS A 12 1.12 10.58 8.93
N LEU A 13 2.43 10.34 9.07
CA LEU A 13 3.40 11.36 9.50
C LEU A 13 3.62 12.44 8.44
N ASN A 14 3.26 12.19 7.18
CA ASN A 14 3.32 13.20 6.13
C ASN A 14 2.20 14.26 6.21
N GLY A 15 1.34 14.22 7.24
CA GLY A 15 0.21 15.15 7.40
C GLY A 15 -1.04 14.74 6.62
N LEU A 16 -1.03 13.55 6.02
CA LEU A 16 -2.19 12.93 5.40
C LEU A 16 -3.14 12.36 6.46
N THR A 17 -4.44 12.41 6.19
CA THR A 17 -5.48 11.96 7.12
C THR A 17 -6.24 10.75 6.59
N LEU A 18 -6.55 9.82 7.50
CA LEU A 18 -7.48 8.72 7.28
C LEU A 18 -8.51 8.77 8.42
N GLY A 19 -9.63 9.44 8.17
CA GLY A 19 -10.63 9.79 9.16
C GLY A 19 -11.73 8.73 9.32
N ASN A 20 -12.89 9.17 9.81
CA ASN A 20 -14.09 8.34 10.01
C ASN A 20 -15.18 8.65 8.98
N ASN A 21 -14.81 9.06 7.77
CA ASN A 21 -15.77 9.47 6.75
C ASN A 21 -15.73 8.53 5.55
N TRP A 22 -16.85 8.50 4.83
CA TRP A 22 -16.93 7.88 3.52
C TRP A 22 -16.22 8.77 2.49
N GLY A 23 -15.43 8.12 1.65
CA GLY A 23 -14.52 8.68 0.66
C GLY A 23 -13.11 9.02 1.20
N ASP A 24 -12.84 8.83 2.50
CA ASP A 24 -11.50 9.11 3.05
C ASP A 24 -10.44 8.17 2.46
N LEU A 25 -10.79 6.89 2.23
CA LEU A 25 -9.84 5.92 1.69
C LEU A 25 -9.50 6.23 0.23
N ILE A 26 -10.48 6.48 -0.64
CA ILE A 26 -10.20 6.83 -2.04
C ILE A 26 -9.46 8.16 -2.17
N ARG A 27 -9.68 9.14 -1.29
CA ARG A 27 -8.92 10.41 -1.30
C ARG A 27 -7.46 10.19 -0.92
N LEU A 28 -7.22 9.33 0.07
CA LEU A 28 -5.87 8.91 0.44
C LEU A 28 -5.18 8.20 -0.74
N LEU A 29 -5.87 7.26 -1.39
CA LEU A 29 -5.34 6.54 -2.56
C LEU A 29 -5.11 7.46 -3.77
N ASP A 30 -6.01 8.41 -4.05
CA ASP A 30 -5.85 9.42 -5.10
C ASP A 30 -4.55 10.23 -4.87
N THR A 31 -4.26 10.61 -3.62
CA THR A 31 -3.01 11.29 -3.28
C THR A 31 -1.78 10.39 -3.42
N CYS A 32 -1.78 9.20 -2.82
CA CYS A 32 -0.59 8.35 -2.79
C CYS A 32 -0.29 7.64 -4.12
N LEU A 33 -1.32 7.10 -4.78
CA LEU A 33 -1.16 6.30 -5.99
C LEU A 33 -0.98 7.16 -7.24
N VAL A 34 -1.65 8.32 -7.30
CA VAL A 34 -1.83 9.07 -8.56
C VAL A 34 -1.13 10.43 -8.51
N ASN A 35 -1.53 11.30 -7.58
CA ASN A 35 -1.15 12.72 -7.62
C ASN A 35 0.26 12.99 -7.04
N GLY A 36 0.59 12.28 -5.96
CA GLY A 36 1.69 12.62 -5.07
C GLY A 36 1.25 13.66 -4.02
N LEU A 37 2.09 13.90 -3.02
CA LEU A 37 1.83 14.90 -1.98
C LEU A 37 2.67 16.15 -2.22
N ALA A 38 2.02 17.26 -2.57
CA ALA A 38 2.70 18.54 -2.74
C ALA A 38 3.44 18.94 -1.46
N LEU A 39 4.69 19.38 -1.60
CA LEU A 39 5.48 19.93 -0.50
C LEU A 39 5.28 21.46 -0.41
N PRO A 40 5.61 22.09 0.72
CA PRO A 40 5.70 23.55 0.78
C PRO A 40 6.60 24.11 -0.31
N SER A 41 6.36 25.34 -0.74
CA SER A 41 7.13 25.97 -1.82
C SER A 41 8.63 25.96 -1.53
N VAL A 42 9.43 25.62 -2.54
CA VAL A 42 10.89 25.71 -2.48
C VAL A 42 11.27 27.20 -2.45
N THR A 43 12.14 27.58 -1.51
CA THR A 43 12.63 28.96 -1.36
C THR A 43 14.06 29.12 -1.88
N SER A 44 14.84 28.05 -1.81
CA SER A 44 16.16 27.96 -2.45
C SER A 44 16.55 26.50 -2.65
N ALA A 45 17.41 26.25 -3.63
CA ALA A 45 17.96 24.93 -3.90
C ALA A 45 19.42 25.04 -4.34
N SER A 46 20.22 24.05 -3.98
CA SER A 46 21.63 23.96 -4.37
C SER A 46 22.05 22.52 -4.60
N ILE A 47 23.14 22.34 -5.36
CA ILE A 47 23.78 21.06 -5.64
C ILE A 47 25.19 21.15 -5.07
N ASP A 48 25.55 20.24 -4.16
CA ASP A 48 26.87 20.24 -3.55
C ASP A 48 27.95 19.54 -4.41
N ALA A 49 29.14 19.37 -3.84
CA ALA A 49 30.27 18.75 -4.54
C ALA A 49 30.08 17.24 -4.76
N GLN A 50 29.27 16.58 -3.92
CA GLN A 50 28.90 15.17 -4.05
C GLN A 50 27.75 14.98 -5.04
N GLY A 51 27.09 16.08 -5.42
CA GLY A 51 25.96 16.10 -6.32
C GLY A 51 24.62 16.12 -5.60
N ASP A 52 24.60 16.03 -4.26
CA ASP A 52 23.37 16.00 -3.47
C ASP A 52 22.62 17.34 -3.59
N ILE A 53 21.29 17.24 -3.70
CA ILE A 53 20.42 18.40 -3.87
C ILE A 53 19.91 18.82 -2.50
N THR A 54 20.26 20.02 -2.05
CA THR A 54 19.67 20.63 -0.85
C THR A 54 18.49 21.49 -1.26
N LEU A 55 17.33 21.24 -0.65
CA LEU A 55 16.12 22.07 -0.80
C LEU A 55 15.82 22.76 0.53
N ASN A 56 15.60 24.08 0.48
CA ASN A 56 14.99 24.82 1.57
C ASN A 56 13.53 25.13 1.19
N LEU A 57 12.63 24.94 2.14
CA LEU A 57 11.19 25.02 1.96
C LEU A 57 10.61 26.13 2.83
N TYR A 58 9.48 26.70 2.41
CA TYR A 58 8.84 27.81 3.11
C TYR A 58 8.29 27.43 4.49
N ALA A 59 7.87 26.16 4.66
CA ALA A 59 7.27 25.64 5.88
C ALA A 59 7.72 24.19 6.15
N SER A 60 7.21 23.61 7.24
CA SER A 60 7.51 22.21 7.60
C SER A 60 7.05 21.24 6.51
N HIS A 61 7.93 20.33 6.09
CA HIS A 61 7.66 19.40 4.97
C HIS A 61 7.15 18.03 5.40
N ASN A 62 7.33 17.63 6.66
CA ASN A 62 6.84 16.36 7.23
C ASN A 62 7.27 15.09 6.46
N CYS A 63 8.37 15.17 5.70
CA CYS A 63 8.93 14.02 4.99
C CYS A 63 9.83 13.20 5.90
N GLN A 64 10.03 11.95 5.53
CA GLN A 64 10.89 10.99 6.20
C GLN A 64 12.03 10.56 5.26
N LEU A 65 13.10 9.98 5.83
CA LEU A 65 14.21 9.42 5.05
C LEU A 65 13.70 8.37 4.05
N PHE A 66 14.36 8.26 2.90
CA PHE A 66 14.09 7.25 1.85
C PHE A 66 12.76 7.38 1.11
N GLN A 67 11.94 8.38 1.41
CA GLN A 67 10.85 8.77 0.50
C GLN A 67 11.42 9.37 -0.79
N ILE A 68 10.67 9.30 -1.87
CA ILE A 68 11.04 9.86 -3.17
C ILE A 68 10.39 11.23 -3.34
N VAL A 69 11.19 12.25 -3.65
CA VAL A 69 10.73 13.59 -4.05
C VAL A 69 10.82 13.72 -5.57
N GLU A 70 9.74 14.18 -6.19
CA GLU A 70 9.69 14.57 -7.60
C GLU A 70 9.86 16.09 -7.71
N LEU A 71 10.86 16.52 -8.50
CA LEU A 71 11.14 17.90 -8.83
C LEU A 71 10.67 18.24 -10.24
N THR A 72 10.02 19.38 -10.38
CA THR A 72 9.50 19.89 -11.66
C THR A 72 9.69 21.40 -11.77
N GLY A 73 9.80 21.93 -12.98
CA GLY A 73 9.90 23.38 -13.21
C GLY A 73 11.26 24.01 -12.91
N PHE A 74 12.29 23.20 -12.64
CA PHE A 74 13.68 23.68 -12.57
C PHE A 74 14.27 23.74 -13.99
N ASN A 75 15.08 24.76 -14.25
CA ASN A 75 15.90 24.82 -15.47
C ASN A 75 17.07 23.84 -15.39
N ALA A 76 17.54 23.37 -16.54
CA ALA A 76 18.81 22.65 -16.63
C ALA A 76 19.96 23.54 -16.14
N VAL A 77 20.95 22.92 -15.50
CA VAL A 77 22.07 23.61 -14.84
C VAL A 77 23.40 23.09 -15.36
N SER A 78 24.38 23.97 -15.52
CA SER A 78 25.75 23.61 -15.84
C SER A 78 26.46 23.10 -14.59
N LEU A 79 26.80 21.82 -14.58
CA LEU A 79 27.59 21.16 -13.54
C LEU A 79 28.95 20.79 -14.17
N GLY A 80 29.91 21.71 -14.08
CA GLY A 80 31.20 21.55 -14.75
C GLY A 80 31.11 21.74 -16.25
N SER A 81 31.67 20.81 -17.00
CA SER A 81 31.60 20.78 -18.47
C SER A 81 30.27 20.24 -19.03
N GLU A 82 29.34 19.80 -18.17
CA GLU A 82 28.12 19.14 -18.59
C GLU A 82 26.86 19.90 -18.12
N THR A 83 25.87 19.99 -19.01
CA THR A 83 24.54 20.49 -18.65
C THR A 83 23.67 19.31 -18.19
N ARG A 84 23.08 19.42 -17.00
CA ARG A 84 22.28 18.36 -16.38
C ARG A 84 20.85 18.81 -16.11
N GLN A 85 19.92 17.87 -16.22
CA GLN A 85 18.52 18.06 -15.84
C GLN A 85 18.35 17.89 -14.33
N VAL A 86 17.63 18.82 -13.70
CA VAL A 86 17.31 18.77 -12.26
C VAL A 86 15.89 18.23 -12.01
N ASN A 87 15.01 18.29 -13.02
CA ASN A 87 13.69 17.69 -12.89
C ASN A 87 13.80 16.16 -12.93
N GLY A 88 13.11 15.49 -12.03
CA GLY A 88 13.24 14.05 -11.85
C GLY A 88 12.79 13.59 -10.47
N LYS A 89 12.98 12.31 -10.21
CA LYS A 89 12.70 11.67 -8.92
C LYS A 89 14.01 11.44 -8.16
N TYR A 90 14.03 11.79 -6.88
CA TYR A 90 15.23 11.69 -6.04
C TYR A 90 14.87 11.20 -4.65
N ARG A 91 15.66 10.26 -4.13
CA ARG A 91 15.51 9.70 -2.78
C ARG A 91 15.91 10.73 -1.72
N ILE A 92 15.16 10.87 -0.64
CA ILE A 92 15.57 11.68 0.52
C ILE A 92 16.70 10.94 1.25
N LYS A 93 17.87 11.55 1.29
CA LYS A 93 19.07 11.07 2.00
C LYS A 93 19.21 11.73 3.37
N GLY A 94 18.64 12.93 3.56
CA GLY A 94 18.72 13.67 4.81
C GLY A 94 17.51 14.56 5.08
N VAL A 95 17.14 14.67 6.36
CA VAL A 95 16.13 15.59 6.89
C VAL A 95 16.79 16.43 8.01
N PRO A 96 17.70 17.37 7.66
CA PRO A 96 18.47 18.13 8.64
C PRO A 96 17.62 19.11 9.48
N ALA A 97 16.50 19.60 8.94
CA ALA A 97 15.58 20.49 9.65
C ALA A 97 14.16 20.33 9.10
N ALA A 98 13.15 20.80 9.85
CA ALA A 98 11.74 20.67 9.46
C ALA A 98 11.42 21.33 8.10
N ASN A 99 12.21 22.30 7.66
CA ASN A 99 12.06 23.02 6.40
C ASN A 99 13.21 22.79 5.41
N GLN A 100 14.02 21.74 5.60
CA GLN A 100 15.17 21.45 4.75
C GLN A 100 15.29 19.96 4.43
N LEU A 101 15.52 19.65 3.17
CA LEU A 101 15.73 18.29 2.66
C LEU A 101 17.07 18.18 1.94
N ILE A 102 17.70 17.01 2.06
CA ILE A 102 18.84 16.60 1.25
C ILE A 102 18.40 15.39 0.42
N LEU A 103 18.45 15.52 -0.89
CA LEU A 103 18.09 14.47 -1.84
C LEU A 103 19.37 13.87 -2.44
N LYS A 104 19.39 12.54 -2.60
CA LYS A 104 20.42 11.84 -3.38
C LYS A 104 20.42 12.44 -4.77
N GLY A 105 21.55 13.02 -5.16
CA GLY A 105 21.53 13.96 -6.28
C GLY A 105 22.21 13.47 -7.55
N ILE A 106 22.74 14.43 -8.31
CA ILE A 106 23.14 14.26 -9.71
C ILE A 106 24.62 13.92 -9.76
N ALA A 107 24.98 12.85 -10.48
CA ALA A 107 26.36 12.45 -10.65
C ALA A 107 27.26 13.62 -11.13
N ARG A 108 28.35 13.84 -10.40
CA ARG A 108 29.38 14.83 -10.72
C ARG A 108 30.61 14.12 -11.31
N THR A 109 31.08 14.59 -12.45
CA THR A 109 32.20 13.99 -13.21
C THR A 109 33.51 14.76 -13.04
N ASP A 110 33.46 16.03 -12.64
CA ASP A 110 34.66 16.84 -12.39
C ASP A 110 35.41 16.38 -11.13
N THR A 111 36.72 16.63 -11.10
CA THR A 111 37.50 16.51 -9.86
C THR A 111 37.26 17.73 -8.98
N ASN A 112 36.74 17.53 -7.76
CA ASN A 112 36.44 18.60 -6.78
C ASN A 112 35.52 19.72 -7.32
N PRO A 113 34.31 19.39 -7.78
CA PRO A 113 33.36 20.39 -8.26
C PRO A 113 32.96 21.36 -7.15
N THR A 114 32.76 22.64 -7.51
CA THR A 114 32.16 23.62 -6.60
C THR A 114 30.65 23.40 -6.49
N ALA A 115 30.09 23.78 -5.33
CA ALA A 115 28.64 23.82 -5.15
C ALA A 115 27.99 24.84 -6.10
N VAL A 116 26.79 24.51 -6.57
CA VAL A 116 26.02 25.32 -7.51
C VAL A 116 24.68 25.68 -6.90
N ASN A 117 24.37 26.97 -6.82
CA ASN A 117 23.03 27.44 -6.43
C ASN A 117 22.11 27.48 -7.65
N LEU A 118 20.89 26.97 -7.49
CA LEU A 118 19.89 26.98 -8.55
C LEU A 118 19.20 28.34 -8.58
N ILE A 119 19.28 29.03 -9.72
CA ILE A 119 18.69 30.36 -9.93
C ILE A 119 17.17 30.24 -10.17
N SER A 120 16.77 29.22 -10.94
CA SER A 120 15.36 28.89 -11.18
C SER A 120 14.88 27.94 -10.09
N ILE A 121 13.80 28.32 -9.42
CA ILE A 121 13.16 27.53 -8.38
C ILE A 121 11.89 26.90 -8.94
N GLY A 122 11.84 25.57 -8.90
CA GLY A 122 10.67 24.78 -9.30
C GLY A 122 9.79 24.36 -8.11
N ALA A 123 8.97 23.35 -8.34
CA ALA A 123 8.11 22.73 -7.35
C ALA A 123 8.64 21.35 -6.94
N ALA A 124 8.30 20.95 -5.71
CA ALA A 124 8.62 19.65 -5.16
C ALA A 124 7.35 18.97 -4.63
N LYS A 125 7.25 17.66 -4.80
CA LYS A 125 6.20 16.81 -4.21
C LYS A 125 6.81 15.47 -3.81
N LEU A 126 6.23 14.76 -2.84
CA LEU A 126 6.46 13.31 -2.74
C LEU A 126 5.89 12.66 -4.01
N ALA A 127 6.72 11.88 -4.70
CA ALA A 127 6.33 11.19 -5.93
C ALA A 127 5.19 10.19 -5.64
N SER A 128 4.22 10.06 -6.55
CA SER A 128 3.18 9.03 -6.46
C SER A 128 3.72 7.64 -6.79
N LEU A 129 2.94 6.60 -6.47
CA LEU A 129 3.30 5.22 -6.81
C LEU A 129 3.22 4.90 -8.31
N GLY A 130 2.64 5.79 -9.13
CA GLY A 130 2.64 5.63 -10.59
C GLY A 130 1.36 5.03 -11.18
N TYR A 131 0.22 5.22 -10.51
CA TYR A 131 -1.10 4.87 -11.03
C TYR A 131 -1.79 6.08 -11.67
N GLU A 132 -2.86 5.79 -12.40
CA GLU A 132 -3.85 6.75 -12.88
C GLU A 132 -5.26 6.30 -12.47
N ILE A 133 -6.20 7.24 -12.51
CA ILE A 133 -7.62 6.96 -12.27
C ILE A 133 -8.30 6.81 -13.61
N ILE A 134 -8.75 5.59 -13.91
CA ILE A 134 -9.44 5.27 -15.16
C ILE A 134 -10.90 5.68 -15.07
N PHE A 135 -11.56 5.38 -13.94
CA PHE A 135 -12.98 5.69 -13.75
C PHE A 135 -13.23 6.31 -12.39
N ARG A 136 -14.20 7.23 -12.37
CA ARG A 136 -14.80 7.85 -11.20
C ARG A 136 -16.30 7.80 -11.36
N ASP A 137 -17.03 7.55 -10.29
CA ASP A 137 -18.48 7.70 -10.31
C ASP A 137 -18.91 9.13 -9.99
N ALA A 138 -20.15 9.45 -10.32
CA ALA A 138 -20.72 10.78 -10.09
C ALA A 138 -20.94 11.11 -8.60
N ALA A 139 -21.11 10.09 -7.76
CA ALA A 139 -21.32 10.27 -6.32
C ALA A 139 -20.00 10.41 -5.53
N ASP A 140 -18.85 10.33 -6.22
CA ASP A 140 -17.51 10.47 -5.64
C ASP A 140 -17.21 9.46 -4.51
N VAL A 141 -17.63 8.21 -4.70
CA VAL A 141 -17.43 7.10 -3.75
C VAL A 141 -16.85 5.85 -4.40
N LYS A 142 -16.59 5.87 -5.71
CA LYS A 142 -15.98 4.78 -6.46
C LYS A 142 -14.78 5.27 -7.26
N ARG A 143 -13.75 4.43 -7.30
CA ARG A 143 -12.55 4.63 -8.11
C ARG A 143 -12.14 3.34 -8.77
N VAL A 144 -11.59 3.48 -9.98
CA VAL A 144 -10.81 2.42 -10.63
C VAL A 144 -9.43 2.97 -10.93
N TYR A 145 -8.42 2.35 -10.34
CA TYR A 145 -7.02 2.67 -10.55
C TYR A 145 -6.37 1.67 -11.51
N ARG A 146 -5.36 2.11 -12.24
CA ARG A 146 -4.47 1.23 -13.02
C ARG A 146 -3.07 1.83 -13.06
N ALA A 147 -2.05 1.00 -13.20
CA ALA A 147 -0.69 1.49 -13.46
C ALA A 147 -0.70 2.42 -14.69
N LYS A 148 0.02 3.55 -14.63
CA LYS A 148 0.02 4.58 -15.67
C LYS A 148 0.65 4.10 -16.99
N ASN A 149 1.56 3.14 -16.91
CA ASN A 149 2.16 2.46 -18.07
C ASN A 149 1.93 0.95 -17.94
N PRO A 150 0.69 0.46 -18.11
CA PRO A 150 0.34 -0.90 -17.76
C PRO A 150 0.84 -1.91 -18.79
N THR A 151 1.37 -3.03 -18.31
CA THR A 151 1.50 -4.25 -19.10
C THR A 151 0.16 -4.99 -19.20
N SER A 152 0.07 -6.02 -20.03
CA SER A 152 -1.13 -6.88 -20.10
C SER A 152 -1.44 -7.58 -18.77
N ALA A 153 -0.45 -7.75 -17.89
CA ALA A 153 -0.64 -8.36 -16.59
C ALA A 153 -1.24 -7.39 -15.55
N HIS A 154 -1.22 -6.07 -15.78
CA HIS A 154 -1.68 -5.10 -14.79
C HIS A 154 -3.21 -5.06 -14.67
N PRO A 155 -3.77 -5.34 -13.48
CA PRO A 155 -5.20 -5.30 -13.25
C PRO A 155 -5.73 -3.87 -13.19
N PHE A 156 -7.04 -3.74 -13.41
CA PHE A 156 -7.81 -2.61 -12.92
C PHE A 156 -8.16 -2.86 -11.46
N ILE A 157 -7.86 -1.90 -10.58
CA ILE A 157 -8.09 -1.99 -9.13
C ILE A 157 -9.33 -1.16 -8.81
N ARG A 158 -10.46 -1.81 -8.55
CA ARG A 158 -11.72 -1.14 -8.23
C ARG A 158 -11.88 -1.03 -6.71
N VAL A 159 -12.18 0.18 -6.24
CA VAL A 159 -12.43 0.52 -4.83
C VAL A 159 -13.79 1.20 -4.73
N ASP A 160 -14.70 0.64 -3.94
CA ASP A 160 -16.10 1.06 -3.86
C ASP A 160 -16.54 1.28 -2.41
N GLU A 161 -16.68 2.55 -2.06
CA GLU A 161 -17.12 3.05 -0.76
C GLU A 161 -18.64 3.26 -0.68
N THR A 162 -19.40 2.84 -1.69
CA THR A 162 -20.86 3.01 -1.71
C THR A 162 -21.53 2.29 -0.54
N ILE A 163 -22.54 2.93 0.04
CA ILE A 163 -23.32 2.38 1.15
C ILE A 163 -24.75 1.99 0.77
N SER A 164 -25.21 2.31 -0.44
CA SER A 164 -26.56 1.98 -0.90
C SER A 164 -26.54 1.63 -2.38
N ASP A 165 -27.26 0.57 -2.75
CA ASP A 165 -27.53 0.22 -4.15
C ASP A 165 -28.89 0.78 -4.65
N GLY A 166 -29.55 1.60 -3.82
CA GLY A 166 -30.88 2.16 -4.07
C GLY A 166 -32.02 1.35 -3.45
N ALA A 167 -31.82 0.06 -3.16
CA ALA A 167 -32.82 -0.81 -2.54
C ALA A 167 -32.38 -1.29 -1.14
N ASN A 168 -31.11 -1.67 -1.02
CA ASN A 168 -30.41 -2.11 0.17
C ASN A 168 -29.51 -0.99 0.67
N SER A 169 -29.29 -0.94 1.98
CA SER A 169 -28.52 0.15 2.58
C SER A 169 -27.71 -0.32 3.79
N TYR A 170 -26.41 -0.05 3.71
CA TYR A 170 -25.45 -0.13 4.79
C TYR A 170 -25.48 1.18 5.58
N THR A 171 -25.66 1.08 6.89
CA THR A 171 -25.87 2.28 7.72
C THR A 171 -24.59 3.09 7.81
N SER A 172 -24.66 4.40 7.59
CA SER A 172 -23.49 5.28 7.55
C SER A 172 -22.72 5.34 8.88
N THR A 173 -23.33 4.99 10.01
CA THR A 173 -22.72 4.95 11.36
C THR A 173 -21.90 3.70 11.62
N TYR A 174 -22.01 2.66 10.79
CA TYR A 174 -21.28 1.40 10.93
C TYR A 174 -19.79 1.56 10.59
N ALA A 175 -19.03 0.47 10.76
CA ALA A 175 -17.64 0.39 10.37
C ALA A 175 -17.44 0.83 8.91
N LYS A 176 -16.34 1.56 8.66
CA LYS A 176 -16.02 2.12 7.35
C LYS A 176 -15.14 1.15 6.56
N SER A 177 -15.62 0.79 5.37
CA SER A 177 -14.98 -0.22 4.52
C SER A 177 -15.26 0.00 3.04
N ALA A 178 -14.33 -0.36 2.18
CA ALA A 178 -14.52 -0.35 0.73
C ALA A 178 -14.65 -1.79 0.25
N MET A 179 -15.59 -2.05 -0.66
CA MET A 179 -15.55 -3.27 -1.46
C MET A 179 -14.42 -3.13 -2.46
N VAL A 180 -13.55 -4.12 -2.56
CA VAL A 180 -12.34 -4.04 -3.37
C VAL A 180 -12.16 -5.28 -4.21
N GLY A 181 -11.57 -5.11 -5.39
CA GLY A 181 -11.35 -6.21 -6.32
C GLY A 181 -10.53 -5.81 -7.53
N LEU A 182 -10.00 -6.82 -8.21
CA LEU A 182 -9.23 -6.70 -9.44
C LEU A 182 -10.03 -7.19 -10.62
N ILE A 183 -9.89 -6.55 -11.77
CA ILE A 183 -10.61 -6.87 -13.01
C ILE A 183 -9.63 -6.79 -14.19
N GLU A 184 -9.66 -7.77 -15.11
CA GLU A 184 -8.66 -7.86 -16.20
C GLU A 184 -8.75 -6.72 -17.22
N ASN A 185 -9.97 -6.30 -17.54
CA ASN A 185 -10.21 -5.19 -18.46
C ASN A 185 -11.49 -4.45 -18.08
N MET A 186 -11.51 -3.14 -18.29
CA MET A 186 -12.68 -2.32 -18.01
C MET A 186 -12.82 -1.23 -19.07
N ILE A 187 -14.03 -1.10 -19.63
CA ILE A 187 -14.50 0.02 -20.45
C ILE A 187 -15.54 0.85 -19.69
N HIS A 188 -16.09 0.33 -18.60
CA HIS A 188 -17.01 1.01 -17.70
C HIS A 188 -16.77 0.57 -16.24
N ILE A 189 -17.12 1.43 -15.28
CA ILE A 189 -16.88 1.20 -13.84
C ILE A 189 -17.65 -0.01 -13.25
N ASP A 190 -18.71 -0.44 -13.96
CA ASP A 190 -19.59 -1.56 -13.56
C ASP A 190 -19.38 -2.84 -14.39
N ASP A 191 -18.26 -2.94 -15.10
CA ASP A 191 -17.88 -4.12 -15.90
C ASP A 191 -17.65 -5.39 -15.07
N TYR A 192 -17.68 -5.30 -13.73
CA TYR A 192 -17.67 -6.48 -12.86
C TYR A 192 -18.86 -7.42 -13.05
N SER A 193 -19.90 -7.00 -13.77
CA SER A 193 -21.05 -7.84 -14.10
C SER A 193 -20.83 -8.72 -15.35
N ASP A 194 -19.78 -8.45 -16.14
CA ASP A 194 -19.47 -9.20 -17.34
C ASP A 194 -18.86 -10.56 -17.00
N THR A 195 -19.57 -11.63 -17.39
CA THR A 195 -19.18 -13.02 -17.11
C THR A 195 -17.99 -13.53 -17.90
N SER A 196 -17.51 -12.77 -18.89
CA SER A 196 -16.31 -13.09 -19.66
C SER A 196 -15.02 -12.60 -19.00
N LYS A 197 -15.13 -11.77 -17.95
CA LYS A 197 -13.99 -11.09 -17.36
C LYS A 197 -13.46 -11.80 -16.13
N LEU A 198 -12.16 -12.05 -16.10
CA LEU A 198 -11.48 -12.50 -14.89
C LEU A 198 -11.52 -11.43 -13.80
N GLN A 199 -11.87 -11.85 -12.57
CA GLN A 199 -11.91 -11.00 -11.38
C GLN A 199 -11.20 -11.64 -10.18
N LEU A 200 -10.78 -10.82 -9.22
CA LEU A 200 -10.24 -11.26 -7.93
C LEU A 200 -10.83 -10.40 -6.79
N PRO A 201 -11.63 -10.96 -5.86
CA PRO A 201 -12.16 -12.32 -5.86
C PRO A 201 -13.20 -12.53 -6.98
N LEU A 202 -13.41 -13.79 -7.35
CA LEU A 202 -14.52 -14.20 -8.19
C LEU A 202 -15.23 -15.42 -7.59
N ASP A 203 -16.56 -15.40 -7.69
CA ASP A 203 -17.46 -16.54 -7.57
C ASP A 203 -18.12 -16.75 -8.94
N THR A 204 -17.77 -17.81 -9.65
CA THR A 204 -18.27 -18.08 -11.02
C THR A 204 -19.78 -18.38 -11.05
N ALA A 205 -20.42 -18.61 -9.91
CA ALA A 205 -21.86 -18.72 -9.81
C ALA A 205 -22.56 -17.36 -9.54
N ASP A 206 -21.82 -16.34 -9.09
CA ASP A 206 -22.32 -14.97 -8.88
C ASP A 206 -21.18 -13.95 -9.06
N PHE A 207 -20.97 -13.49 -10.29
CA PHE A 207 -19.93 -12.51 -10.65
C PHE A 207 -20.05 -11.19 -9.91
N THR A 208 -21.27 -10.85 -9.50
CA THR A 208 -21.56 -9.59 -8.80
C THR A 208 -21.45 -9.70 -7.29
N LYS A 209 -21.18 -10.90 -6.73
CA LYS A 209 -21.16 -11.17 -5.28
C LYS A 209 -20.30 -10.20 -4.48
N ASN A 210 -19.13 -9.84 -5.00
CA ASN A 210 -18.22 -8.93 -4.30
C ASN A 210 -18.76 -7.49 -4.19
N TRP A 211 -19.67 -7.12 -5.08
CA TRP A 211 -20.08 -5.74 -5.35
C TRP A 211 -21.53 -5.45 -4.92
N LYS A 212 -22.21 -6.45 -4.34
CA LYS A 212 -23.59 -6.36 -3.87
C LYS A 212 -23.69 -5.84 -2.44
N ILE A 213 -24.76 -5.09 -2.18
CA ILE A 213 -25.26 -4.82 -0.84
C ILE A 213 -26.60 -5.55 -0.74
N THR A 214 -26.80 -6.39 0.26
CA THR A 214 -28.06 -7.13 0.43
C THR A 214 -28.59 -6.97 1.85
N GLY A 215 -29.91 -6.84 1.99
CA GLY A 215 -30.55 -6.62 3.30
C GLY A 215 -30.43 -5.18 3.80
N THR A 216 -30.97 -4.94 4.99
CA THR A 216 -31.03 -3.62 5.63
C THR A 216 -30.82 -3.71 7.14
N GLY A 217 -30.60 -2.56 7.77
CA GLY A 217 -30.36 -2.49 9.22
C GLY A 217 -29.15 -3.32 9.63
N THR A 218 -29.27 -4.08 10.71
CA THR A 218 -28.17 -4.92 11.22
C THR A 218 -27.97 -6.22 10.42
N ALA A 219 -28.94 -6.62 9.61
CA ALA A 219 -28.87 -7.80 8.76
C ALA A 219 -28.17 -7.53 7.40
N VAL A 220 -27.83 -6.27 7.12
CA VAL A 220 -27.18 -5.89 5.86
C VAL A 220 -25.84 -6.62 5.67
N VAL A 221 -25.59 -7.09 4.45
CA VAL A 221 -24.32 -7.66 4.00
C VAL A 221 -23.73 -6.71 2.95
N LYS A 222 -22.53 -6.19 3.19
CA LYS A 222 -21.80 -5.33 2.25
C LYS A 222 -20.63 -6.09 1.64
N GLY A 223 -20.76 -6.47 0.37
CA GLY A 223 -19.74 -7.11 -0.44
C GLY A 223 -19.13 -8.37 0.16
N TRP A 224 -17.97 -8.75 -0.39
CA TRP A 224 -17.25 -9.96 0.01
C TRP A 224 -15.80 -9.70 0.43
N ALA A 225 -15.01 -9.02 -0.39
CA ALA A 225 -13.65 -8.59 -0.09
C ALA A 225 -13.62 -7.11 0.30
N LYS A 226 -13.11 -6.82 1.50
CA LYS A 226 -13.14 -5.47 2.09
C LYS A 226 -11.79 -4.96 2.58
N TRP A 227 -11.55 -3.68 2.38
CA TRP A 227 -10.54 -2.90 3.11
C TRP A 227 -11.22 -2.03 4.15
N TYR A 228 -10.90 -2.24 5.43
CA TYR A 228 -11.45 -1.47 6.55
C TYR A 228 -10.46 -0.38 6.98
N TRP A 229 -10.97 0.83 7.21
CA TRP A 229 -10.17 1.92 7.79
C TRP A 229 -10.70 2.46 9.11
N ALA A 230 -11.94 2.15 9.48
CA ALA A 230 -12.48 2.53 10.79
C ALA A 230 -13.45 1.48 11.33
N THR A 231 -13.11 0.88 12.47
CA THR A 231 -13.93 -0.07 13.22
C THR A 231 -14.04 0.37 14.69
N ALA A 232 -14.95 -0.23 15.44
CA ALA A 232 -15.06 0.00 16.89
C ALA A 232 -13.77 -0.41 17.64
N ALA A 233 -13.50 0.26 18.77
CA ALA A 233 -12.24 0.13 19.52
C ALA A 233 -12.01 -1.29 20.10
N ASP A 234 -13.07 -1.95 20.57
CA ASP A 234 -12.99 -3.26 21.24
C ASP A 234 -12.89 -4.46 20.27
N ALA A 235 -13.01 -4.20 18.97
CA ALA A 235 -13.01 -5.21 17.91
C ALA A 235 -11.60 -5.55 17.35
N ALA A 236 -10.54 -4.98 17.94
CA ALA A 236 -9.31 -4.69 17.21
C ALA A 236 -8.28 -5.82 17.14
N VAL A 237 -8.51 -6.95 17.80
CA VAL A 237 -7.43 -7.93 17.98
C VAL A 237 -7.82 -9.32 17.48
N THR A 238 -8.99 -9.82 17.83
CA THR A 238 -9.45 -11.16 17.41
C THR A 238 -10.71 -11.15 16.58
N SER A 239 -11.59 -10.17 16.76
CA SER A 239 -12.92 -10.22 16.17
C SER A 239 -13.59 -8.86 16.03
N MET A 240 -14.38 -8.67 14.97
CA MET A 240 -15.12 -7.42 14.73
C MET A 240 -16.59 -7.62 14.41
N ILE A 241 -17.41 -6.63 14.76
CA ILE A 241 -18.81 -6.51 14.35
C ILE A 241 -18.94 -5.19 13.61
N GLU A 242 -19.43 -5.23 12.38
CA GLU A 242 -19.50 -4.06 11.50
C GLU A 242 -20.55 -3.04 11.96
N SER A 243 -21.65 -3.49 12.57
CA SER A 243 -22.70 -2.59 13.07
C SER A 243 -22.26 -1.73 14.26
N ASN A 244 -21.09 -1.99 14.84
CA ASN A 244 -20.56 -1.19 15.95
C ASN A 244 -19.92 0.09 15.41
N ALA A 245 -20.30 1.22 15.99
CA ALA A 245 -19.81 2.52 15.56
C ALA A 245 -18.30 2.68 15.85
N PRO A 246 -17.50 3.10 14.85
CA PRO A 246 -16.11 3.45 15.06
C PRO A 246 -15.96 4.76 15.85
N SER A 247 -14.86 4.91 16.58
CA SER A 247 -14.52 6.17 17.27
C SER A 247 -14.28 7.31 16.27
N SER A 248 -14.44 8.56 16.70
CA SER A 248 -14.09 9.72 15.88
C SER A 248 -12.62 10.08 16.08
N ALA A 249 -11.73 9.55 15.24
CA ALA A 249 -10.29 9.78 15.32
C ALA A 249 -9.62 9.60 13.95
N ASN A 250 -8.43 10.18 13.77
CA ASN A 250 -7.58 9.84 12.63
C ASN A 250 -6.85 8.51 12.87
N ARG A 251 -6.62 7.76 11.80
CA ARG A 251 -5.93 6.47 11.85
C ARG A 251 -4.53 6.61 11.32
N THR A 252 -3.61 5.95 11.99
CA THR A 252 -2.24 5.81 11.52
C THR A 252 -2.22 4.83 10.35
N PHE A 253 -1.47 5.16 9.32
CA PHE A 253 -1.27 4.27 8.19
C PHE A 253 0.12 4.45 7.57
N THR A 254 0.48 3.49 6.72
CA THR A 254 1.56 3.54 5.75
C THR A 254 1.07 2.93 4.45
N ILE A 255 1.38 3.57 3.32
CA ILE A 255 1.21 2.98 1.99
C ILE A 255 2.61 2.81 1.40
N THR A 256 2.95 1.64 0.89
CA THR A 256 4.25 1.35 0.28
C THR A 256 4.08 0.56 -1.00
N GLY A 257 4.84 0.88 -2.03
CA GLY A 257 4.78 0.16 -3.30
C GLY A 257 5.36 0.95 -4.47
N ASP A 258 5.03 0.48 -5.66
CA ASP A 258 5.35 1.09 -6.95
C ASP A 258 4.16 0.89 -7.92
N ALA A 259 4.40 0.95 -9.24
CA ALA A 259 3.35 0.78 -10.23
C ALA A 259 2.83 -0.66 -10.36
N ASP A 260 3.62 -1.66 -9.96
CA ASP A 260 3.29 -3.08 -10.09
C ASP A 260 2.49 -3.58 -8.89
N ALA A 261 2.78 -3.07 -7.69
CA ALA A 261 2.10 -3.46 -6.46
C ALA A 261 2.15 -2.40 -5.35
N PHE A 262 1.12 -2.38 -4.51
CA PHE A 262 1.14 -1.60 -3.27
C PHE A 262 0.49 -2.32 -2.09
N TYR A 263 0.90 -1.89 -0.89
CA TYR A 263 0.42 -2.35 0.40
C TYR A 263 -0.03 -1.16 1.23
N LEU A 264 -1.17 -1.30 1.90
CA LEU A 264 -1.72 -0.38 2.88
C LEU A 264 -1.68 -1.06 4.25
N LEU A 265 -0.87 -0.53 5.15
CA LEU A 265 -0.95 -0.86 6.56
C LEU A 265 -1.71 0.25 7.26
N ASN A 266 -2.86 -0.05 7.84
CA ASN A 266 -3.61 0.95 8.57
C ASN A 266 -4.16 0.41 9.88
N ALA A 267 -4.16 1.26 10.89
CA ALA A 267 -4.92 1.02 12.10
C ALA A 267 -6.40 1.06 11.74
N ARG A 268 -7.17 0.11 12.26
CA ARG A 268 -8.65 0.13 12.14
C ARG A 268 -9.29 0.89 13.30
N THR A 269 -8.56 1.09 14.39
CA THR A 269 -8.99 1.84 15.57
C THR A 269 -8.09 3.04 15.82
N SER A 270 -8.30 3.75 16.93
CA SER A 270 -7.41 4.84 17.36
C SER A 270 -6.08 4.36 17.96
N VAL A 271 -5.88 3.05 18.11
CA VAL A 271 -4.62 2.47 18.62
C VAL A 271 -3.66 2.30 17.44
N GLY A 272 -2.66 3.19 17.36
CA GLY A 272 -1.85 3.34 16.15
C GLY A 272 -0.94 2.16 15.77
N TYR A 273 -0.66 1.22 16.68
CA TYR A 273 0.13 0.03 16.37
C TYR A 273 -0.72 -1.20 16.01
N TYR A 274 -2.06 -1.13 16.10
CA TYR A 274 -2.95 -2.20 15.64
C TYR A 274 -3.28 -2.06 14.16
N LYS A 275 -2.23 -2.17 13.34
CA LYS A 275 -2.33 -2.10 11.90
C LYS A 275 -2.61 -3.47 11.30
N PHE A 276 -3.38 -3.47 10.23
CA PHE A 276 -3.64 -4.62 9.38
C PHE A 276 -3.16 -4.30 7.98
N ILE A 277 -2.69 -5.32 7.28
CA ILE A 277 -2.27 -5.17 5.89
C ILE A 277 -3.44 -5.43 4.94
N ALA A 278 -3.53 -4.54 3.97
CA ALA A 278 -4.30 -4.60 2.76
C ALA A 278 -3.36 -4.32 1.59
N GLY A 279 -3.77 -4.59 0.36
CA GLY A 279 -2.92 -4.34 -0.80
C GLY A 279 -3.33 -5.14 -2.01
N ALA A 280 -2.78 -4.76 -3.16
CA ALA A 280 -3.03 -5.44 -4.41
C ALA A 280 -1.89 -5.18 -5.40
N GLY A 281 -1.78 -6.06 -6.39
CA GLY A 281 -0.81 -5.89 -7.48
C GLY A 281 -0.39 -7.21 -8.10
N LEU A 282 0.82 -7.18 -8.66
CA LEU A 282 1.47 -8.33 -9.26
C LEU A 282 2.38 -9.06 -8.26
N ILE A 283 2.44 -10.38 -8.40
CA ILE A 283 3.41 -11.25 -7.75
C ILE A 283 4.65 -11.31 -8.66
N ASN A 284 5.85 -11.35 -8.06
CA ASN A 284 7.06 -11.74 -8.78
C ASN A 284 6.99 -13.23 -9.10
N SER A 285 6.32 -13.56 -10.21
CA SER A 285 5.87 -14.92 -10.50
C SER A 285 7.04 -15.87 -10.79
N ALA A 286 7.02 -17.04 -10.16
CA ALA A 286 7.91 -18.15 -10.50
C ALA A 286 7.35 -19.03 -11.64
N LEU A 287 6.09 -18.78 -12.04
CA LEU A 287 5.37 -19.58 -13.03
C LEU A 287 4.95 -18.73 -14.23
N THR A 288 4.93 -19.37 -15.40
CA THR A 288 4.16 -18.90 -16.54
C THR A 288 2.76 -19.51 -16.44
N SER A 289 1.72 -18.67 -16.48
CA SER A 289 0.33 -19.06 -16.31
C SER A 289 -0.55 -18.33 -17.33
N ALA A 290 -1.66 -18.94 -17.73
CA ALA A 290 -2.66 -18.28 -18.56
C ALA A 290 -3.32 -17.09 -17.85
N HIS A 291 -3.46 -17.18 -16.53
CA HIS A 291 -3.90 -16.06 -15.70
C HIS A 291 -2.72 -15.19 -15.24
N PRO A 292 -2.90 -13.88 -15.18
CA PRO A 292 -1.91 -12.97 -14.60
C PRO A 292 -1.73 -13.26 -13.11
N ALA A 293 -0.50 -13.13 -12.62
CA ALA A 293 -0.12 -13.46 -11.25
C ALA A 293 -0.51 -12.34 -10.27
N TRP A 294 -1.81 -12.13 -10.09
CA TRP A 294 -2.32 -11.11 -9.16
C TRP A 294 -2.34 -11.57 -7.73
N PHE A 295 -2.24 -10.62 -6.81
CA PHE A 295 -2.65 -10.81 -5.42
C PHE A 295 -3.64 -9.73 -4.98
N LEU A 296 -4.51 -10.10 -4.05
CA LEU A 296 -5.36 -9.17 -3.31
C LEU A 296 -5.36 -9.55 -1.83
N MET A 297 -4.77 -8.68 -1.01
CA MET A 297 -4.84 -8.72 0.44
C MET A 297 -6.05 -7.90 0.88
N ALA A 298 -7.13 -8.59 1.23
CA ALA A 298 -8.37 -7.99 1.72
C ALA A 298 -9.00 -8.91 2.77
N ASN A 299 -9.94 -8.40 3.56
CA ASN A 299 -10.76 -9.23 4.43
C ASN A 299 -11.87 -9.90 3.61
N LEU A 300 -11.84 -11.22 3.47
CA LEU A 300 -12.80 -11.98 2.68
C LEU A 300 -13.93 -12.56 3.55
N LYS A 301 -15.02 -11.80 3.73
CA LYS A 301 -16.19 -12.25 4.49
C LYS A 301 -17.50 -11.62 3.99
N SER A 302 -18.48 -12.48 3.71
CA SER A 302 -19.84 -12.09 3.33
C SER A 302 -20.82 -12.51 4.43
N THR A 303 -21.01 -11.64 5.42
CA THR A 303 -21.88 -11.86 6.58
C THR A 303 -22.64 -10.60 6.94
N ALA A 304 -23.74 -10.75 7.68
CA ALA A 304 -24.52 -9.61 8.17
C ALA A 304 -23.68 -8.68 9.06
N ALA A 305 -23.99 -7.39 9.07
CA ALA A 305 -23.23 -6.40 9.81
C ALA A 305 -23.21 -6.63 11.32
N SER A 306 -24.24 -7.27 11.89
CA SER A 306 -24.28 -7.70 13.29
C SER A 306 -23.49 -8.97 13.60
N SER A 307 -23.00 -9.69 12.58
CA SER A 307 -22.28 -10.93 12.79
C SER A 307 -20.85 -10.66 13.27
N LEU A 308 -20.42 -11.47 14.23
CA LEU A 308 -19.02 -11.49 14.67
C LEU A 308 -18.14 -12.11 13.58
N GLN A 309 -17.15 -11.36 13.12
CA GLN A 309 -16.10 -11.81 12.21
C GLN A 309 -14.85 -12.11 13.02
N ASN A 310 -14.23 -13.29 12.84
CA ASN A 310 -13.06 -13.69 13.62
C ASN A 310 -11.80 -13.54 12.77
N ILE A 311 -11.07 -12.46 13.01
CA ILE A 311 -9.85 -12.05 12.29
C ILE A 311 -8.70 -13.07 12.48
N GLY A 312 -8.79 -13.95 13.49
CA GLY A 312 -7.83 -15.04 13.70
C GLY A 312 -8.25 -16.42 13.23
N VAL A 313 -9.44 -16.59 12.67
CA VAL A 313 -9.93 -17.92 12.26
C VAL A 313 -10.34 -17.91 10.80
N ASP A 314 -10.94 -16.81 10.35
CA ASP A 314 -11.41 -16.67 8.99
C ASP A 314 -10.24 -16.52 8.01
N ALA A 315 -10.30 -17.26 6.90
CA ALA A 315 -9.27 -17.17 5.86
C ALA A 315 -9.23 -15.78 5.23
N ALA A 316 -8.02 -15.31 4.91
CA ALA A 316 -7.79 -13.98 4.33
C ALA A 316 -8.45 -12.86 5.13
N THR A 317 -8.11 -12.78 6.42
CA THR A 317 -8.57 -11.67 7.30
C THR A 317 -7.43 -10.91 7.95
N SER A 318 -6.26 -11.55 8.09
CA SER A 318 -4.99 -10.97 8.52
C SER A 318 -3.84 -11.49 7.65
N PRO A 319 -3.74 -11.05 6.39
CA PRO A 319 -2.69 -11.54 5.48
C PRO A 319 -1.31 -11.43 6.12
N LEU A 320 -0.49 -12.47 5.91
CA LEU A 320 0.88 -12.62 6.44
C LEU A 320 1.01 -12.80 7.97
N THR A 321 -0.06 -12.71 8.77
CA THR A 321 0.06 -12.85 10.22
C THR A 321 -0.99 -13.76 10.87
N ASN A 322 -0.95 -13.84 12.20
CA ASN A 322 -1.87 -14.55 13.07
C ASN A 322 -1.65 -16.07 13.10
N ASN A 323 -1.98 -16.76 12.01
CA ASN A 323 -1.78 -18.21 11.86
C ASN A 323 -1.95 -18.64 10.39
N ALA A 324 -1.76 -19.93 10.11
CA ALA A 324 -1.86 -20.48 8.76
C ALA A 324 -3.23 -20.27 8.08
N ALA A 325 -4.33 -20.18 8.85
CA ALA A 325 -5.64 -19.91 8.28
C ALA A 325 -5.82 -18.41 7.94
N GLY A 326 -5.56 -17.53 8.92
CA GLY A 326 -5.77 -16.08 8.77
C GLY A 326 -4.79 -15.37 7.83
N SER A 327 -3.55 -15.89 7.73
CA SER A 327 -2.44 -15.30 6.95
C SER A 327 -2.57 -15.40 5.44
N LYS A 328 -3.57 -16.14 4.96
CA LYS A 328 -3.84 -16.30 3.53
C LYS A 328 -4.23 -14.98 2.88
N PHE A 329 -4.13 -14.93 1.56
CA PHE A 329 -4.70 -13.85 0.74
C PHE A 329 -5.11 -14.40 -0.62
N LEU A 330 -5.77 -13.59 -1.42
CA LEU A 330 -6.39 -14.03 -2.67
C LEU A 330 -5.38 -13.97 -3.81
N THR A 331 -5.40 -14.96 -4.69
CA THR A 331 -4.68 -14.95 -5.97
C THR A 331 -5.50 -15.63 -7.05
N THR A 332 -5.14 -15.40 -8.31
CA THR A 332 -5.71 -16.11 -9.47
C THR A 332 -5.25 -17.56 -9.48
N SER A 333 -6.03 -18.49 -10.06
CA SER A 333 -5.60 -19.89 -10.19
C SER A 333 -4.55 -20.03 -11.31
N ALA A 334 -3.42 -20.71 -11.04
CA ALA A 334 -2.38 -20.97 -12.05
C ALA A 334 -2.68 -22.19 -12.96
N ILE A 335 -3.65 -23.03 -12.59
CA ILE A 335 -3.99 -24.28 -13.30
C ILE A 335 -5.37 -24.22 -13.97
N ALA A 336 -6.03 -23.08 -13.91
CA ALA A 336 -7.32 -22.93 -14.56
C ALA A 336 -7.17 -23.10 -16.07
N VAL A 337 -8.00 -23.98 -16.62
CA VAL A 337 -8.09 -24.25 -18.07
C VAL A 337 -9.05 -23.29 -18.79
N SER A 338 -9.92 -22.61 -18.02
CA SER A 338 -10.81 -21.56 -18.50
C SER A 338 -10.21 -20.17 -18.21
N GLN A 339 -10.46 -19.21 -19.11
CA GLN A 339 -10.08 -17.80 -18.93
C GLN A 339 -10.66 -17.17 -17.66
N VAL A 340 -11.79 -17.71 -17.18
CA VAL A 340 -12.45 -17.26 -15.97
C VAL A 340 -12.50 -18.40 -14.97
N SER A 341 -12.05 -18.14 -13.76
CA SER A 341 -12.05 -19.12 -12.67
C SER A 341 -12.28 -18.45 -11.33
N ASN A 342 -12.77 -19.21 -10.35
CA ASN A 342 -12.75 -18.76 -8.97
C ASN A 342 -11.32 -18.39 -8.54
N HIS A 343 -11.25 -17.49 -7.56
CA HIS A 343 -10.01 -17.22 -6.87
C HIS A 343 -9.53 -18.45 -6.08
N VAL A 344 -8.24 -18.50 -5.79
CA VAL A 344 -7.63 -19.44 -4.85
C VAL A 344 -6.92 -18.67 -3.75
N PHE A 345 -6.59 -19.33 -2.64
CA PHE A 345 -5.76 -18.71 -1.62
C PHE A 345 -4.28 -18.92 -1.90
N ALA A 346 -3.50 -17.85 -1.71
CA ALA A 346 -2.06 -17.89 -1.56
C ALA A 346 -1.71 -18.05 -0.07
N ASN A 347 -0.73 -18.91 0.19
CA ASN A 347 -0.21 -19.27 1.50
C ASN A 347 1.24 -18.77 1.59
N PRO A 348 1.57 -17.87 2.53
CA PRO A 348 2.92 -17.37 2.68
C PRO A 348 3.83 -18.44 3.29
N ILE A 349 5.05 -18.56 2.75
CA ILE A 349 6.13 -19.37 3.30
C ILE A 349 7.00 -18.44 4.15
N GLN A 350 6.82 -18.53 5.47
CA GLN A 350 7.54 -17.71 6.44
C GLN A 350 7.85 -18.51 7.70
N PRO A 351 8.87 -18.13 8.50
CA PRO A 351 9.31 -18.98 9.61
C PRO A 351 8.30 -19.03 10.76
N SER A 352 7.50 -17.96 10.96
CA SER A 352 6.36 -17.94 11.87
C SER A 352 5.30 -16.94 11.38
N PHE A 353 4.09 -16.98 11.95
CA PHE A 353 3.01 -16.01 11.64
C PHE A 353 3.06 -14.76 12.53
N LYS A 354 4.18 -14.53 13.22
CA LYS A 354 4.35 -13.46 14.20
C LYS A 354 5.49 -12.50 13.82
N SER A 355 5.50 -12.10 12.55
CA SER A 355 6.45 -11.13 12.00
C SER A 355 6.62 -9.92 12.91
N GLY A 356 7.86 -9.59 13.25
CA GLY A 356 8.25 -8.45 14.07
C GLY A 356 7.87 -8.55 15.55
N ALA A 357 7.24 -9.64 15.98
CA ALA A 357 6.88 -9.87 17.39
C ALA A 357 7.91 -10.77 18.09
N GLU A 358 8.58 -11.64 17.33
CA GLU A 358 9.55 -12.61 17.81
C GLU A 358 10.96 -12.25 17.31
N THR A 359 11.98 -12.57 18.11
CA THR A 359 13.39 -12.44 17.72
C THR A 359 13.96 -13.81 17.37
N MET A 360 13.84 -14.19 16.09
CA MET A 360 14.41 -15.44 15.56
C MET A 360 15.80 -15.22 14.97
N PHE A 361 16.07 -14.03 14.43
CA PHE A 361 17.36 -13.65 13.84
C PHE A 361 18.00 -12.56 14.69
N GLY A 362 18.62 -12.94 15.81
CA GLY A 362 19.18 -12.02 16.82
C GLY A 362 20.49 -11.31 16.43
N GLY A 363 20.89 -11.35 15.16
CA GLY A 363 22.08 -10.66 14.66
C GLY A 363 21.96 -9.13 14.75
N GLY A 364 23.09 -8.45 14.54
CA GLY A 364 23.15 -6.99 14.55
C GLY A 364 22.39 -6.32 13.40
N GLY A 365 22.30 -6.99 12.23
CA GLY A 365 21.64 -6.48 11.03
C GLY A 365 20.11 -6.53 11.05
N ILE A 366 19.52 -6.11 9.93
CA ILE A 366 18.07 -6.22 9.68
C ILE A 366 17.73 -7.66 9.32
N GLY A 367 16.88 -8.30 10.12
CA GLY A 367 16.39 -9.66 9.88
C GLY A 367 15.21 -9.70 8.91
N ALA A 368 15.37 -9.11 7.72
CA ALA A 368 14.36 -9.11 6.67
C ALA A 368 14.47 -10.38 5.81
N LEU A 369 13.34 -11.06 5.60
CA LEU A 369 13.25 -12.25 4.76
C LEU A 369 12.13 -12.09 3.74
N GLU A 370 12.44 -12.25 2.46
CA GLU A 370 11.42 -12.29 1.40
C GLU A 370 10.36 -13.36 1.68
N ILE A 371 9.15 -13.17 1.17
CA ILE A 371 8.01 -14.06 1.45
C ILE A 371 7.60 -14.79 0.17
N PRO A 372 8.16 -15.99 -0.10
CA PRO A 372 7.64 -16.88 -1.13
C PRO A 372 6.22 -17.33 -0.81
N ILE A 373 5.44 -17.66 -1.83
CA ILE A 373 4.04 -18.03 -1.70
C ILE A 373 3.71 -19.25 -2.54
N TYR A 374 2.80 -20.10 -2.04
CA TYR A 374 2.20 -21.19 -2.81
C TYR A 374 0.68 -21.13 -2.74
N ASP A 375 -0.03 -21.62 -3.75
CA ASP A 375 -1.49 -21.60 -3.75
C ASP A 375 -2.12 -22.88 -3.18
N ASP A 376 -3.46 -22.93 -3.09
CA ASP A 376 -4.18 -24.12 -2.60
C ASP A 376 -3.95 -25.39 -3.45
N SER A 377 -3.40 -25.26 -4.67
CA SER A 377 -2.97 -26.40 -5.49
C SER A 377 -1.52 -26.82 -5.22
N SER A 378 -0.91 -26.29 -4.15
CA SER A 378 0.49 -26.53 -3.78
C SER A 378 1.50 -26.11 -4.85
N LEU A 379 1.15 -25.14 -5.70
CA LEU A 379 2.07 -24.60 -6.69
C LEU A 379 2.81 -23.40 -6.13
N LEU A 380 4.14 -23.41 -6.22
CA LEU A 380 4.97 -22.27 -5.86
C LEU A 380 4.69 -21.13 -6.85
N ARG A 381 4.10 -20.03 -6.37
CA ARG A 381 3.62 -18.92 -7.21
C ARG A 381 4.68 -17.86 -7.45
N GLY A 382 5.66 -17.74 -6.57
CA GLY A 382 6.67 -16.70 -6.63
C GLY A 382 6.84 -16.01 -5.28
N VAL A 383 7.18 -14.73 -5.31
CA VAL A 383 7.48 -13.92 -4.13
C VAL A 383 6.64 -12.64 -4.14
N LEU A 384 6.23 -12.18 -2.97
CA LEU A 384 5.60 -10.87 -2.84
C LEU A 384 6.62 -9.75 -3.03
N PRO A 385 6.36 -8.75 -3.89
CA PRO A 385 7.32 -7.69 -4.14
C PRO A 385 7.48 -6.79 -2.91
N PHE A 386 8.73 -6.41 -2.62
CA PHE A 386 9.19 -5.42 -1.62
C PHE A 386 8.88 -5.71 -0.16
N ILE A 387 7.90 -6.54 0.16
CA ILE A 387 7.50 -6.85 1.53
C ILE A 387 8.30 -8.03 2.07
N ALA A 388 8.81 -7.89 3.30
CA ALA A 388 9.67 -8.87 3.93
C ALA A 388 9.26 -9.13 5.37
N TYR A 389 9.26 -10.41 5.74
CA TYR A 389 9.10 -10.87 7.10
C TYR A 389 10.16 -10.25 8.01
N SER A 390 9.74 -9.77 9.19
CA SER A 390 10.64 -9.25 10.21
C SER A 390 10.96 -10.33 11.25
N GLY A 391 12.19 -10.85 11.23
CA GLY A 391 12.64 -11.84 12.21
C GLY A 391 13.24 -11.25 13.48
N LYS A 392 13.06 -9.95 13.71
CA LYS A 392 13.50 -9.24 14.91
C LYS A 392 12.33 -8.52 15.55
N SER A 393 12.19 -8.64 16.87
CA SER A 393 11.17 -7.90 17.60
C SER A 393 11.52 -6.42 17.70
N HIS A 394 10.59 -5.54 17.34
CA HIS A 394 10.69 -4.09 17.57
C HIS A 394 9.67 -3.58 18.59
N GLY A 395 8.87 -4.48 19.18
CA GLY A 395 7.78 -4.12 20.07
C GLY A 395 6.62 -3.41 19.35
N ALA A 396 5.79 -2.73 20.14
CA ALA A 396 4.62 -2.00 19.63
C ALA A 396 5.01 -0.58 19.18
N ILE A 397 5.28 -0.41 17.88
CA ILE A 397 5.62 0.87 17.27
C ILE A 397 4.44 1.38 16.45
N ALA A 398 3.95 2.59 16.70
CA ALA A 398 2.88 3.19 15.88
C ALA A 398 3.41 3.95 14.66
N ALA A 399 4.66 4.44 14.76
CA ALA A 399 5.29 5.29 13.77
C ALA A 399 6.06 4.48 12.71
N THR A 400 5.82 4.81 11.45
CA THR A 400 6.57 4.31 10.30
C THR A 400 8.04 4.71 10.43
N THR A 401 8.95 3.73 10.40
CA THR A 401 10.37 3.94 10.74
C THR A 401 11.28 3.54 9.58
N PRO A 402 11.94 4.51 8.91
CA PRO A 402 12.97 4.20 7.92
C PRO A 402 14.22 3.62 8.61
N LEU A 403 14.83 2.61 7.99
CA LEU A 403 15.98 1.88 8.52
C LEU A 403 17.00 1.63 7.40
N ILE A 404 18.27 1.58 7.77
CA ILE A 404 19.35 1.21 6.86
C ILE A 404 20.14 0.06 7.46
N SER A 405 20.53 -0.91 6.64
CA SER A 405 21.46 -1.97 7.00
C SER A 405 22.48 -2.09 5.89
N GLU A 406 23.72 -1.71 6.19
CA GLU A 406 24.78 -1.55 5.18
C GLU A 406 24.34 -0.53 4.11
N HIS A 407 24.04 -0.99 2.90
CA HIS A 407 23.53 -0.16 1.81
C HIS A 407 22.02 -0.31 1.62
N SER A 408 21.41 -1.38 2.13
CA SER A 408 20.00 -1.66 1.90
C SER A 408 19.11 -0.73 2.73
N MET A 409 18.15 -0.09 2.04
CA MET A 409 17.15 0.77 2.63
C MET A 409 15.87 -0.02 2.92
N TYR A 410 15.30 0.19 4.10
CA TYR A 410 14.04 -0.41 4.50
C TYR A 410 13.13 0.64 5.13
N VAL A 411 11.84 0.34 5.15
CA VAL A 411 10.91 0.94 6.10
C VAL A 411 10.24 -0.16 6.91
N TYR A 412 10.25 0.00 8.22
CA TYR A 412 9.51 -0.84 9.15
C TYR A 412 8.21 -0.17 9.54
N ASP A 413 7.14 -0.96 9.61
CA ASP A 413 5.91 -0.50 10.23
C ASP A 413 5.23 -1.63 11.03
N ALA A 414 4.39 -1.22 11.98
CA ALA A 414 3.60 -2.14 12.77
C ALA A 414 2.65 -2.95 11.90
N LEU A 415 2.48 -4.20 12.30
CA LEU A 415 1.52 -5.15 11.76
C LEU A 415 1.09 -6.03 12.92
N THR A 416 -0.22 -6.21 13.10
CA THR A 416 -0.74 -6.99 14.21
C THR A 416 -0.43 -8.49 13.98
N PRO A 417 0.48 -9.09 14.75
CA PRO A 417 0.99 -10.44 14.53
C PRO A 417 0.09 -11.52 15.15
N SER A 418 -0.73 -11.17 16.14
CA SER A 418 -1.58 -12.12 16.87
C SER A 418 -2.78 -11.43 17.52
N GLY A 419 -3.83 -12.20 17.79
CA GLY A 419 -5.07 -11.75 18.43
C GLY A 419 -4.95 -11.25 19.88
N ASN A 420 -3.75 -11.21 20.47
CA ASN A 420 -3.55 -10.80 21.86
C ASN A 420 -2.86 -9.44 22.02
N GLY A 421 -2.78 -8.65 20.95
CA GLY A 421 -2.32 -7.26 21.02
C GLY A 421 -0.81 -7.12 21.16
N ALA A 422 -0.07 -8.21 20.93
CA ALA A 422 1.38 -8.17 20.85
C ALA A 422 1.80 -7.25 19.70
N GLY A 423 2.75 -6.35 19.95
CA GLY A 423 3.36 -5.53 18.90
C GLY A 423 4.17 -6.42 17.96
N GLY A 424 3.92 -6.29 16.65
CA GLY A 424 4.69 -6.90 15.59
C GLY A 424 4.91 -5.92 14.46
N GLY A 425 5.41 -6.40 13.33
CA GLY A 425 5.63 -5.56 12.17
C GLY A 425 6.28 -6.27 11.01
N ILE A 426 6.45 -5.51 9.96
CA ILE A 426 6.94 -5.99 8.68
C ILE A 426 7.92 -4.98 8.09
N TYR A 427 8.85 -5.47 7.29
CA TYR A 427 9.74 -4.62 6.53
C TYR A 427 9.23 -4.44 5.12
N PHE A 428 9.49 -3.27 4.56
CA PHE A 428 9.50 -3.05 3.12
C PHE A 428 10.91 -2.70 2.69
N TYR A 429 11.45 -3.44 1.74
CA TYR A 429 12.71 -3.16 1.09
C TYR A 429 12.51 -2.06 0.04
N LEU A 430 13.33 -1.02 0.12
CA LEU A 430 13.23 0.20 -0.70
C LEU A 430 14.37 0.32 -1.72
N GLY A 431 15.24 -0.69 -1.82
CA GLY A 431 16.43 -0.67 -2.68
C GLY A 431 17.71 -0.41 -1.93
N GLU A 432 18.75 -0.05 -2.68
CA GLU A 432 20.09 0.21 -2.15
C GLU A 432 20.42 1.71 -2.17
N MET A 433 21.05 2.18 -1.11
CA MET A 433 21.66 3.49 -1.01
C MET A 433 23.10 3.39 -1.52
N GLU A 434 23.29 3.64 -2.82
CA GLU A 434 24.64 3.86 -3.39
C GLU A 434 25.22 5.21 -2.93
#